data_AF-A0A094GL89-F1
#
_entry.id   AF-A0A094GL89-F1
#
_cell.length_a   1.000
_cell.length_b   1.000
_cell.length_c   1.000
_cell.angle_alpha   90.00
_cell.angle_beta   90.00
_cell.angle_gamma   90.00
#
_symmetry.space_group_name_H-M   'P 1'
#
loop_
_entity.id
_entity.type
_entity.pdbx_description
1 polymer ?
#
loop_
_entity_poly.entity_id
_entity_poly.type
_entity_poly.pdbx_seq_one_letter_code
_entity_poly.pdbx_strand_id
1 'polypeptide(L)'
;MFSNTNVTLPALSIFPSLSLLVQKFIGTTGLESSGTESPPILDAILSIGLWLEHTDHFVAGPLDPTDYLLLLQTLSLVSANCPEPTLRHAAHILTSNILHAHPTDRLRLNFISDTLEHCPFEPLRASAVGWLKEELVRAHTRKSDDLFATPAAVAALQPYLFPYESMLDTETDSELWEDFRRTFPFHMAALNLIFFLNSEEYKSVVPEGSMSVIEEVYLMPLRTARGRLEKALKEGGELEKVFGEEVKGGLTEVRLLGDRLDMCLEQQA
;
A
#
# COMPACT_ATOMS: atom_id res chain seq x y z
N MET A 1 18.83 -9.55 39.57
CA MET A 1 19.95 -10.51 39.60
C MET A 1 19.95 -11.25 38.27
N PHE A 2 20.51 -10.61 37.23
CA PHE A 2 20.84 -11.25 35.94
C PHE A 2 22.18 -10.66 35.51
N SER A 3 23.22 -11.04 36.24
CA SER A 3 24.60 -10.76 35.88
C SER A 3 25.19 -12.09 35.41
N ASN A 4 25.79 -12.08 34.22
CA ASN A 4 26.53 -13.18 33.59
C ASN A 4 25.73 -14.35 33.02
N THR A 5 25.28 -14.15 31.79
CA THR A 5 25.65 -15.10 30.73
C THR A 5 26.41 -14.31 29.66
N ASN A 6 27.68 -14.63 29.44
CA ASN A 6 28.41 -14.22 28.22
C ASN A 6 27.81 -14.99 27.05
N VAL A 7 26.53 -14.73 26.72
CA VAL A 7 25.96 -15.17 25.46
C VAL A 7 26.52 -14.20 24.44
N THR A 8 27.50 -14.63 23.66
CA THR A 8 27.77 -13.99 22.38
C THR A 8 26.52 -14.15 21.55
N LEU A 9 25.69 -13.10 21.51
CA LEU A 9 24.54 -13.05 20.63
C LEU A 9 25.04 -13.22 19.19
N PRO A 10 24.33 -13.98 18.35
CA PRO A 10 24.69 -14.06 16.94
C PRO A 10 24.66 -12.65 16.35
N ALA A 11 25.71 -12.29 15.62
CA ALA A 11 25.75 -11.07 14.85
C ALA A 11 24.77 -11.21 13.68
N LEU A 12 23.52 -10.85 13.93
CA LEU A 12 22.44 -10.90 12.96
C LEU A 12 22.24 -9.51 12.34
N SER A 13 21.81 -9.51 11.09
CA SER A 13 21.39 -8.32 10.36
C SER A 13 20.21 -8.67 9.46
N ILE A 14 19.46 -7.67 8.99
CA ILE A 14 18.37 -7.90 8.04
C ILE A 14 18.92 -8.61 6.79
N PHE A 15 20.04 -8.11 6.28
CA PHE A 15 20.81 -8.74 5.20
C PHE A 15 22.18 -9.22 5.68
N PRO A 16 22.49 -10.53 5.60
CA PRO A 16 21.68 -11.58 4.97
C PRO A 16 20.73 -12.33 5.94
N SER A 17 20.82 -12.12 7.25
CA SER A 17 20.26 -13.09 8.22
C SER A 17 18.74 -13.20 8.19
N LEU A 18 18.02 -12.09 8.24
CA LEU A 18 16.55 -12.12 8.16
C LEU A 18 16.09 -12.62 6.78
N SER A 19 16.73 -12.16 5.70
CA SER A 19 16.42 -12.61 4.34
C SER A 19 16.51 -14.14 4.23
N LEU A 20 17.57 -14.75 4.76
CA LEU A 20 17.74 -16.21 4.78
C LEU A 20 16.69 -16.92 5.64
N LEU A 21 16.27 -16.35 6.76
CA LEU A 21 15.21 -16.92 7.59
C LEU A 21 13.87 -16.91 6.85
N VAL A 22 13.52 -15.76 6.25
CA VAL A 22 12.28 -15.61 5.47
C VAL A 22 12.25 -16.62 4.32
N GLN A 23 13.31 -16.71 3.52
CA GLN A 23 13.39 -17.66 2.40
C GLN A 23 13.26 -19.13 2.83
N LYS A 24 13.71 -19.48 4.04
CA LYS A 24 13.66 -20.87 4.55
C LYS A 24 12.31 -21.27 5.14
N PHE A 25 11.53 -20.31 5.61
CA PHE A 25 10.36 -20.60 6.44
C PHE A 25 9.05 -20.01 5.90
N ILE A 26 9.10 -19.01 5.02
CA ILE A 26 7.94 -18.30 4.47
C ILE A 26 7.91 -18.49 2.95
N GLY A 27 6.73 -18.73 2.38
CA GLY A 27 6.53 -18.90 0.94
C GLY A 27 7.12 -20.21 0.39
N THR A 28 7.45 -21.18 1.25
CA THR A 28 8.14 -22.43 0.85
C THR A 28 7.29 -23.33 -0.06
N THR A 29 5.97 -23.17 -0.04
CA THR A 29 5.01 -23.86 -0.90
C THR A 29 4.61 -23.06 -2.14
N GLY A 30 5.12 -21.84 -2.30
CA GLY A 30 4.71 -20.87 -3.31
C GLY A 30 4.69 -19.47 -2.72
N LEU A 31 5.19 -18.48 -3.45
CA LEU A 31 5.32 -17.12 -2.94
C LEU A 31 3.96 -16.50 -2.61
N GLU A 32 2.93 -16.80 -3.40
CA GLU A 32 1.54 -16.42 -3.20
C GLU A 32 0.92 -16.95 -1.89
N SER A 33 1.49 -18.01 -1.32
CA SER A 33 1.07 -18.57 -0.03
C SER A 33 1.73 -17.90 1.18
N SER A 34 2.66 -16.96 0.95
CA SER A 34 3.32 -16.22 2.04
C SER A 34 2.30 -15.51 2.92
N GLY A 35 2.40 -15.71 4.23
CA GLY A 35 1.45 -15.23 5.25
C GLY A 35 0.49 -16.31 5.76
N THR A 36 0.45 -17.49 5.13
CA THR A 36 -0.38 -18.63 5.56
C THR A 36 0.36 -19.63 6.44
N GLU A 37 1.63 -19.38 6.73
CA GLU A 37 2.45 -20.20 7.61
C GLU A 37 1.92 -20.21 9.04
N SER A 38 2.48 -21.11 9.85
CA SER A 38 2.14 -21.22 11.27
C SER A 38 2.37 -19.88 11.99
N PRO A 39 1.38 -19.34 12.73
CA PRO A 39 1.52 -18.04 13.40
C PRO A 39 2.75 -17.90 14.30
N PRO A 40 3.19 -18.92 15.07
CA PRO A 40 4.43 -18.84 15.84
C PRO A 40 5.69 -18.65 15.00
N ILE A 41 5.72 -19.17 13.75
CA ILE A 41 6.86 -18.98 12.84
C ILE A 41 6.89 -17.54 12.35
N LEU A 42 5.73 -17.02 11.93
CA LEU A 42 5.60 -15.63 11.49
C LEU A 42 5.96 -14.67 12.63
N ASP A 43 5.42 -14.88 13.83
CA ASP A 43 5.70 -14.08 15.02
C ASP A 43 7.20 -14.03 15.35
N ALA A 44 7.88 -15.18 15.36
CA ALA A 44 9.31 -15.25 15.63
C ALA A 44 10.14 -14.49 14.59
N ILE A 45 9.86 -14.68 13.29
CA ILE A 45 10.61 -14.05 12.21
C ILE A 45 10.36 -12.54 12.18
N LEU A 46 9.11 -12.10 12.31
CA LEU A 46 8.75 -10.69 12.33
C LEU A 46 9.32 -9.97 13.56
N SER A 47 9.29 -10.62 14.74
CA SER A 47 9.90 -10.08 15.96
C SER A 47 11.41 -9.90 15.83
N ILE A 48 12.11 -10.87 15.21
CA ILE A 48 13.54 -10.74 14.91
C ILE A 48 13.77 -9.58 13.95
N GLY A 49 12.97 -9.48 12.88
CA GLY A 49 13.11 -8.42 11.89
C GLY A 49 12.89 -7.03 12.46
N LEU A 50 11.83 -6.84 13.25
CA LEU A 50 11.55 -5.57 13.94
C LEU A 50 12.65 -5.22 14.96
N TRP A 51 13.20 -6.20 15.67
CA TRP A 51 14.32 -5.96 16.58
C TRP A 51 15.59 -5.53 15.85
N LEU A 52 15.92 -6.18 14.72
CA LEU A 52 17.07 -5.81 13.89
C LEU A 52 16.92 -4.42 13.29
N GLU A 53 15.72 -4.09 12.81
CA GLU A 53 15.38 -2.76 12.31
C GLU A 53 15.51 -1.70 13.40
N HIS A 54 14.91 -1.93 14.57
CA HIS A 54 14.97 -1.01 15.70
C HIS A 54 16.40 -0.74 16.20
N THR A 55 17.31 -1.69 16.00
CA THR A 55 18.72 -1.58 16.40
C THR A 55 19.66 -1.17 15.26
N ASP A 56 19.13 -0.74 14.11
CA ASP A 56 19.87 -0.28 12.92
C ASP A 56 20.82 -1.34 12.32
N HIS A 57 20.51 -2.64 12.49
CA HIS A 57 21.29 -3.75 11.93
C HIS A 57 20.76 -4.15 10.56
N PHE A 58 20.80 -3.23 9.58
CA PHE A 58 20.27 -3.49 8.24
C PHE A 58 21.17 -4.42 7.41
N VAL A 59 22.46 -4.13 7.30
CA VAL A 59 23.34 -4.81 6.34
C VAL A 59 24.67 -5.19 6.99
N ALA A 60 25.06 -6.45 6.87
CA ALA A 60 26.37 -6.96 7.27
C ALA A 60 27.10 -7.55 6.05
N GLY A 61 27.41 -6.72 5.04
CA GLY A 61 28.11 -7.15 3.81
C GLY A 61 27.59 -6.48 2.53
N PRO A 62 27.92 -7.02 1.34
CA PRO A 62 27.30 -6.57 0.09
C PRO A 62 25.82 -6.94 0.08
N LEU A 63 24.97 -6.00 -0.36
CA LEU A 63 23.54 -6.23 -0.55
C LEU A 63 23.27 -6.57 -2.03
N ASP A 64 22.80 -7.79 -2.29
CA ASP A 64 22.27 -8.15 -3.61
C ASP A 64 20.88 -7.52 -3.77
N PRO A 65 20.64 -6.71 -4.83
CA PRO A 65 19.31 -6.19 -5.13
C PRO A 65 18.22 -7.28 -5.20
N THR A 66 18.58 -8.50 -5.62
CA THR A 66 17.65 -9.64 -5.71
C THR A 66 17.18 -10.07 -4.34
N ASP A 67 18.09 -10.23 -3.38
CA ASP A 67 17.76 -10.60 -2.00
C ASP A 67 16.91 -9.53 -1.31
N TYR A 68 17.18 -8.26 -1.61
CA TYR A 68 16.39 -7.13 -1.13
C TYR A 68 14.95 -7.17 -1.66
N LEU A 69 14.79 -7.30 -2.98
CA LEU A 69 13.47 -7.32 -3.62
C LEU A 69 12.67 -8.55 -3.18
N LEU A 70 13.31 -9.72 -3.07
CA LEU A 70 12.66 -10.94 -2.62
C LEU A 70 12.16 -10.79 -1.17
N LEU A 71 12.99 -10.26 -0.26
CA LEU A 71 12.57 -10.03 1.12
C LEU A 71 11.37 -9.08 1.20
N LEU A 72 11.42 -7.96 0.47
CA LEU A 72 10.31 -7.01 0.43
C LEU A 72 9.04 -7.64 -0.13
N GLN A 73 9.14 -8.40 -1.22
CA GLN A 73 8.01 -9.07 -1.84
C GLN A 73 7.37 -10.09 -0.88
N THR A 74 8.17 -10.92 -0.21
CA THR A 74 7.66 -11.91 0.74
C THR A 74 6.98 -11.24 1.93
N LEU A 75 7.61 -10.23 2.57
CA LEU A 75 7.00 -9.54 3.72
C LEU A 75 5.74 -8.75 3.33
N SER A 76 5.73 -8.17 2.12
CA SER A 76 4.53 -7.53 1.55
C SER A 76 3.36 -8.50 1.43
N LEU A 77 3.62 -9.71 0.93
CA LEU A 77 2.59 -10.75 0.83
C LEU A 77 2.15 -11.26 2.20
N VAL A 78 3.06 -11.40 3.17
CA VAL A 78 2.68 -11.68 4.55
C VAL A 78 1.74 -10.59 5.08
N SER A 79 2.02 -9.32 4.81
CA SER A 79 1.16 -8.20 5.21
C SER A 79 -0.19 -8.15 4.48
N ALA A 80 -0.33 -8.82 3.32
CA ALA A 80 -1.60 -8.90 2.61
C ALA A 80 -2.43 -10.10 3.07
N ASN A 81 -1.79 -11.27 3.21
CA ASN A 81 -2.44 -12.56 3.36
C ASN A 81 -2.59 -13.02 4.82
N CYS A 82 -1.76 -12.53 5.74
CA CYS A 82 -1.72 -13.07 7.10
C CYS A 82 -3.06 -12.84 7.82
N PRO A 83 -3.77 -13.90 8.25
CA PRO A 83 -5.10 -13.77 8.86
C PRO A 83 -5.04 -12.98 10.17
N GLU A 84 -3.95 -13.12 10.93
CA GLU A 84 -3.76 -12.47 12.23
C GLU A 84 -3.45 -10.97 12.07
N PRO A 85 -4.31 -10.06 12.52
CA PRO A 85 -4.14 -8.62 12.28
C PRO A 85 -2.84 -8.04 12.85
N THR A 86 -2.41 -8.54 14.01
CA THR A 86 -1.18 -8.05 14.66
C THR A 86 0.07 -8.40 13.84
N LEU A 87 0.15 -9.64 13.34
CA LEU A 87 1.26 -10.10 12.51
C LEU A 87 1.24 -9.43 11.14
N ARG A 88 0.04 -9.25 10.58
CA ARG A 88 -0.18 -8.51 9.34
C ARG A 88 0.38 -7.09 9.43
N HIS A 89 0.06 -6.39 10.52
CA HIS A 89 0.57 -5.04 10.78
C HIS A 89 2.08 -5.03 11.01
N ALA A 90 2.62 -5.97 11.80
CA ALA A 90 4.07 -6.10 12.02
C ALA A 90 4.84 -6.30 10.71
N ALA A 91 4.33 -7.16 9.81
CA ALA A 91 4.89 -7.37 8.48
C ALA A 91 4.84 -6.09 7.62
N HIS A 92 3.72 -5.36 7.64
CA HIS A 92 3.59 -4.08 6.93
C HIS A 92 4.62 -3.05 7.42
N ILE A 93 4.75 -2.86 8.74
CA ILE A 93 5.72 -1.92 9.32
C ILE A 93 7.15 -2.30 8.95
N LEU A 94 7.51 -3.57 9.12
CA LEU A 94 8.86 -4.04 8.79
C LEU A 94 9.19 -3.87 7.30
N THR A 95 8.24 -4.20 6.42
CA THR A 95 8.38 -4.00 4.96
C THR A 95 8.62 -2.53 4.63
N SER A 96 7.82 -1.64 5.21
CA SER A 96 7.92 -0.19 4.99
C SER A 96 9.27 0.33 5.46
N ASN A 97 9.72 -0.05 6.65
CA ASN A 97 11.00 0.39 7.20
C ASN A 97 12.18 -0.09 6.34
N ILE A 98 12.17 -1.35 5.89
CA ILE A 98 13.19 -1.90 4.98
C ILE A 98 13.19 -1.16 3.64
N LEU A 99 12.01 -0.91 3.08
CA LEU A 99 11.86 -0.17 1.83
C LEU A 99 12.49 1.22 1.95
N HIS A 100 12.08 1.99 2.95
CA HIS A 100 12.52 3.38 3.15
C HIS A 100 13.99 3.51 3.57
N ALA A 101 14.59 2.46 4.12
CA ALA A 101 16.00 2.45 4.53
C ALA A 101 16.97 2.24 3.35
N HIS A 102 16.51 1.71 2.22
CA HIS A 102 17.39 1.46 1.08
C HIS A 102 17.92 2.78 0.50
N PRO A 103 19.24 2.96 0.26
CA PRO A 103 19.80 4.24 -0.14
C PRO A 103 19.38 4.68 -1.56
N THR A 104 19.18 3.72 -2.47
CA THR A 104 18.86 4.00 -3.88
C THR A 104 17.36 4.27 -4.07
N ASP A 105 17.02 5.52 -4.34
CA ASP A 105 15.67 6.01 -4.62
C ASP A 105 15.00 5.31 -5.80
N ARG A 106 15.73 5.07 -6.89
CA ARG A 106 15.23 4.35 -8.06
C ARG A 106 14.80 2.92 -7.73
N LEU A 107 15.48 2.25 -6.81
CA LEU A 107 15.10 0.90 -6.40
C LEU A 107 13.79 0.93 -5.59
N ARG A 108 13.66 1.92 -4.68
CA ARG A 108 12.43 2.14 -3.92
C ARG A 108 11.25 2.46 -4.83
N LEU A 109 11.45 3.38 -5.79
CA LEU A 109 10.44 3.78 -6.77
C LEU A 109 10.03 2.60 -7.66
N ASN A 110 10.98 1.81 -8.15
CA ASN A 110 10.68 0.62 -8.96
C ASN A 110 9.83 -0.38 -8.18
N PHE A 111 10.16 -0.66 -6.91
CA PHE A 111 9.36 -1.58 -6.10
C PHE A 111 7.93 -1.07 -5.88
N ILE A 112 7.76 0.24 -5.61
CA ILE A 112 6.44 0.87 -5.49
C ILE A 112 5.68 0.76 -6.82
N SER A 113 6.32 1.05 -7.95
CA SER A 113 5.75 0.96 -9.29
C SER A 113 5.28 -0.46 -9.61
N ASP A 114 6.16 -1.45 -9.43
CA ASP A 114 5.87 -2.85 -9.69
C ASP A 114 4.70 -3.35 -8.84
N THR A 115 4.63 -2.90 -7.58
CA THR A 115 3.52 -3.21 -6.68
C THR A 115 2.21 -2.60 -7.15
N LEU A 116 2.21 -1.34 -7.59
CA LEU A 116 1.00 -0.67 -8.09
C LEU A 116 0.48 -1.28 -9.40
N GLU A 117 1.39 -1.70 -10.28
CA GLU A 117 1.08 -2.22 -11.61
C GLU A 117 0.66 -3.69 -11.62
N HIS A 118 1.38 -4.55 -10.89
CA HIS A 118 1.27 -6.01 -11.04
C HIS A 118 0.62 -6.71 -9.84
N CYS A 119 0.42 -6.03 -8.72
CA CYS A 119 -0.12 -6.67 -7.52
C CYS A 119 -1.63 -6.95 -7.65
N PRO A 120 -2.09 -8.20 -7.46
CA PRO A 120 -3.52 -8.50 -7.49
C PRO A 120 -4.24 -8.16 -6.18
N PHE A 121 -3.52 -7.70 -5.14
CA PHE A 121 -4.06 -7.44 -3.82
C PHE A 121 -4.25 -5.94 -3.59
N GLU A 122 -5.51 -5.49 -3.61
CA GLU A 122 -5.85 -4.07 -3.42
C GLU A 122 -5.37 -3.46 -2.08
N PRO A 123 -5.38 -4.17 -0.94
CA PRO A 123 -4.78 -3.66 0.30
C PRO A 123 -3.26 -3.41 0.19
N LEU A 124 -2.56 -4.20 -0.62
CA LEU A 124 -1.12 -4.03 -0.84
C LEU A 124 -0.85 -2.89 -1.84
N ARG A 125 -1.70 -2.72 -2.87
CA ARG A 125 -1.68 -1.51 -3.72
C ARG A 125 -1.92 -0.26 -2.88
N ALA A 126 -2.87 -0.28 -1.95
CA ALA A 126 -3.10 0.81 -0.99
C ALA A 126 -1.87 1.10 -0.11
N SER A 127 -1.14 0.05 0.31
CA SER A 127 0.13 0.20 1.04
C SER A 127 1.20 0.87 0.17
N ALA A 128 1.28 0.55 -1.12
CA ALA A 128 2.21 1.19 -2.05
C ALA A 128 1.92 2.69 -2.26
N VAL A 129 0.65 3.08 -2.28
CA VAL A 129 0.25 4.50 -2.23
C VAL A 129 0.76 5.16 -0.94
N GLY A 130 0.66 4.46 0.19
CA GLY A 130 1.21 4.90 1.48
C GLY A 130 2.73 5.09 1.44
N TRP A 131 3.47 4.12 0.90
CA TRP A 131 4.93 4.18 0.74
C TRP A 131 5.36 5.36 -0.12
N LEU A 132 4.66 5.62 -1.23
CA LEU A 132 4.90 6.81 -2.04
C LEU A 132 4.73 8.08 -1.20
N LYS A 133 3.61 8.22 -0.49
CA LYS A 133 3.37 9.39 0.37
C LYS A 133 4.49 9.58 1.39
N GLU A 134 4.94 8.50 2.03
CA GLU A 134 6.04 8.55 2.99
C GLU A 134 7.37 8.97 2.37
N GLU A 135 7.70 8.48 1.17
CA GLU A 135 8.89 8.94 0.43
C GLU A 135 8.82 10.43 0.10
N LEU A 136 7.66 10.93 -0.37
CA LEU A 136 7.47 12.35 -0.65
C LEU A 136 7.64 13.22 0.61
N VAL A 137 7.06 12.79 1.74
CA VAL A 137 7.21 13.47 3.03
C VAL A 137 8.67 13.45 3.51
N ARG A 138 9.36 12.30 3.39
CA ARG A 138 10.77 12.16 3.77
C ARG A 138 11.66 13.06 2.92
N ALA A 139 11.43 13.08 1.61
CA ALA A 139 12.18 13.91 0.68
C ALA A 139 12.01 15.40 0.98
N HIS A 140 10.77 15.84 1.18
CA HIS A 140 10.44 17.21 1.57
C HIS A 140 11.09 17.60 2.91
N THR A 141 10.89 16.79 3.95
CA THR A 141 11.38 17.06 5.31
C THR A 141 12.91 17.12 5.38
N ARG A 142 13.59 16.24 4.64
CA ARG A 142 15.05 16.16 4.61
C ARG A 142 15.69 17.09 3.58
N LYS A 143 14.89 17.73 2.72
CA LYS A 143 15.36 18.51 1.57
C LYS A 143 16.33 17.68 0.72
N SER A 144 15.95 16.44 0.41
CA SER A 144 16.77 15.56 -0.41
C SER A 144 16.80 16.03 -1.87
N ASP A 145 17.76 15.51 -2.61
CA ASP A 145 17.94 15.69 -4.06
C ASP A 145 17.55 14.43 -4.86
N ASP A 146 16.72 13.58 -4.27
CA ASP A 146 16.27 12.32 -4.87
C ASP A 146 15.05 12.49 -5.80
N LEU A 147 14.68 11.40 -6.49
CA LEU A 147 13.54 11.37 -7.41
C LEU A 147 12.21 11.80 -6.77
N PHE A 148 12.03 11.56 -5.46
CA PHE A 148 10.81 11.87 -4.71
C PHE A 148 10.72 13.35 -4.31
N ALA A 149 11.83 14.10 -4.38
CA ALA A 149 11.83 15.55 -4.25
C ALA A 149 11.39 16.29 -5.54
N THR A 150 11.10 15.56 -6.61
CA THR A 150 10.75 16.12 -7.93
C THR A 150 9.41 15.57 -8.44
N PRO A 151 8.81 16.18 -9.48
CA PRO A 151 7.62 15.63 -10.14
C PRO A 151 7.82 14.24 -10.78
N ALA A 152 9.05 13.75 -10.91
CA ALA A 152 9.34 12.51 -11.63
C ALA A 152 8.67 11.28 -11.01
N ALA A 153 8.68 11.16 -9.67
CA ALA A 153 8.07 10.01 -8.99
C ALA A 153 6.55 9.95 -9.20
N VAL A 154 5.86 11.08 -9.02
CA VAL A 154 4.40 11.15 -9.22
C VAL A 154 4.04 10.94 -10.69
N ALA A 155 4.80 11.54 -11.62
CA ALA A 155 4.59 11.35 -13.06
C ALA A 155 4.74 9.88 -13.48
N ALA A 156 5.77 9.19 -12.99
CA ALA A 156 6.03 7.80 -13.32
C ALA A 156 4.91 6.86 -12.83
N LEU A 157 4.31 7.17 -11.69
CA LEU A 157 3.29 6.33 -11.05
C LEU A 157 1.86 6.71 -11.42
N GLN A 158 1.64 7.86 -12.06
CA GLN A 158 0.32 8.39 -12.40
C GLN A 158 -0.61 7.36 -13.09
N PRO A 159 -0.15 6.56 -14.08
CA PRO A 159 -1.00 5.58 -14.76
C PRO A 159 -1.55 4.48 -13.84
N TYR A 160 -0.82 4.17 -12.76
CA TYR A 160 -1.15 3.08 -11.83
C TYR A 160 -1.84 3.58 -10.56
N LEU A 161 -1.59 4.83 -10.18
CA LEU A 161 -2.26 5.53 -9.07
C LEU A 161 -3.67 5.95 -9.44
N PHE A 162 -3.86 6.41 -10.69
CA PHE A 162 -5.12 6.95 -11.18
C PHE A 162 -5.50 6.25 -12.50
N PRO A 163 -5.68 4.92 -12.47
CA PRO A 163 -6.06 4.18 -13.65
C PRO A 163 -7.43 4.66 -14.14
N TYR A 164 -7.63 4.72 -15.45
CA TYR A 164 -8.99 4.85 -15.98
C TYR A 164 -9.80 3.66 -15.49
N GLU A 165 -10.84 3.91 -14.70
CA GLU A 165 -11.57 2.85 -14.05
C GLU A 165 -12.59 2.21 -14.99
N SER A 166 -12.36 0.92 -15.28
CA SER A 166 -13.32 0.03 -15.93
C SER A 166 -14.59 -0.19 -15.10
N MET A 167 -14.66 0.33 -13.86
CA MET A 167 -15.88 0.23 -13.04
C MET A 167 -17.08 0.88 -13.71
N LEU A 168 -16.87 1.89 -14.56
CA LEU A 168 -17.98 2.45 -15.34
C LEU A 168 -18.45 1.54 -16.47
N ASP A 169 -17.63 0.59 -16.89
CA ASP A 169 -17.94 -0.37 -17.95
C ASP A 169 -18.78 -1.56 -17.43
N THR A 170 -18.98 -1.67 -16.10
CA THR A 170 -19.83 -2.74 -15.53
C THR A 170 -21.27 -2.61 -16.01
N GLU A 171 -21.83 -3.72 -16.49
CA GLU A 171 -23.17 -3.76 -17.07
C GLU A 171 -24.26 -3.71 -15.99
N THR A 172 -23.96 -4.24 -14.80
CA THR A 172 -24.92 -4.35 -13.69
C THR A 172 -24.46 -3.63 -12.42
N ASP A 173 -25.40 -3.25 -11.56
CA ASP A 173 -25.08 -2.65 -10.27
C ASP A 173 -24.43 -3.66 -9.30
N SER A 174 -24.66 -4.97 -9.50
CA SER A 174 -24.02 -6.04 -8.71
C SER A 174 -22.53 -6.17 -9.00
N GLU A 175 -22.14 -6.15 -10.28
CA GLU A 175 -20.73 -6.15 -10.69
C GLU A 175 -20.01 -4.90 -10.18
N LEU A 176 -20.64 -3.73 -10.34
CA LEU A 176 -20.12 -2.47 -9.78
C LEU A 176 -19.89 -2.56 -8.28
N TRP A 177 -20.80 -3.20 -7.55
CA TRP A 177 -20.70 -3.36 -6.11
C TRP A 177 -19.54 -4.28 -5.70
N GLU A 178 -19.37 -5.41 -6.39
CA GLU A 178 -18.26 -6.34 -6.15
C GLU A 178 -16.91 -5.70 -6.45
N ASP A 179 -16.80 -5.00 -7.58
CA ASP A 179 -15.59 -4.28 -7.97
C ASP A 179 -15.26 -3.16 -6.97
N PHE A 180 -16.26 -2.37 -6.56
CA PHE A 180 -16.08 -1.34 -5.53
C PHE A 180 -15.55 -1.92 -4.23
N ARG A 181 -16.16 -3.00 -3.71
CA ARG A 181 -15.72 -3.61 -2.44
C ARG A 181 -14.28 -4.11 -2.52
N ARG A 182 -13.91 -4.73 -3.64
CA ARG A 182 -12.56 -5.26 -3.86
C ARG A 182 -11.53 -4.14 -3.81
N THR A 183 -11.82 -3.03 -4.50
CA THR A 183 -10.88 -1.94 -4.77
C THR A 183 -10.95 -0.78 -3.77
N PHE A 184 -11.96 -0.74 -2.90
CA PHE A 184 -12.18 0.30 -1.91
C PHE A 184 -10.92 0.72 -1.13
N PRO A 185 -10.06 -0.20 -0.62
CA PRO A 185 -8.84 0.19 0.10
C PRO A 185 -7.89 1.02 -0.77
N PHE A 186 -7.76 0.67 -2.04
CA PHE A 186 -6.91 1.37 -3.00
C PHE A 186 -7.44 2.76 -3.31
N HIS A 187 -8.73 2.90 -3.67
CA HIS A 187 -9.32 4.22 -3.96
C HIS A 187 -9.28 5.15 -2.75
N MET A 188 -9.52 4.64 -1.54
CA MET A 188 -9.38 5.45 -0.32
C MET A 188 -7.95 5.95 -0.12
N ALA A 189 -6.94 5.12 -0.37
CA ALA A 189 -5.54 5.54 -0.28
C ALA A 189 -5.20 6.57 -1.37
N ALA A 190 -5.64 6.36 -2.60
CA ALA A 190 -5.41 7.25 -3.73
C ALA A 190 -6.07 8.62 -3.53
N LEU A 191 -7.33 8.68 -3.07
CA LEU A 191 -8.01 9.94 -2.74
C LEU A 191 -7.28 10.71 -1.63
N ASN A 192 -6.82 10.02 -0.58
CA ASN A 192 -6.03 10.65 0.47
C ASN A 192 -4.69 11.18 -0.06
N LEU A 193 -4.07 10.50 -1.03
CA LEU A 193 -2.86 10.99 -1.70
C LEU A 193 -3.16 12.22 -2.56
N ILE A 194 -4.25 12.23 -3.32
CA ILE A 194 -4.66 13.41 -4.12
C ILE A 194 -4.85 14.63 -3.23
N PHE A 195 -5.61 14.46 -2.13
CA PHE A 195 -5.82 15.52 -1.15
C PHE A 195 -4.50 16.05 -0.57
N PHE A 196 -3.56 15.15 -0.28
CA PHE A 196 -2.22 15.50 0.19
C PHE A 196 -1.40 16.26 -0.87
N LEU A 197 -1.37 15.77 -2.10
CA LEU A 197 -0.62 16.36 -3.22
C LEU A 197 -1.14 17.75 -3.60
N ASN A 198 -2.42 18.02 -3.38
CA ASN A 198 -3.02 19.33 -3.67
C ASN A 198 -2.74 20.39 -2.59
N SER A 199 -2.02 20.03 -1.52
CA SER A 199 -1.56 21.01 -0.54
C SER A 199 -0.39 21.86 -1.07
N GLU A 200 -0.33 23.12 -0.65
CA GLU A 200 0.74 24.05 -1.08
C GLU A 200 2.15 23.56 -0.72
N GLU A 201 2.29 22.75 0.34
CA GLU A 201 3.57 22.18 0.78
C GLU A 201 4.17 21.19 -0.23
N TYR A 202 3.33 20.44 -0.94
CA TYR A 202 3.74 19.35 -1.84
C TYR A 202 3.49 19.66 -3.32
N LYS A 203 3.07 20.89 -3.65
CA LYS A 203 2.80 21.31 -5.03
C LYS A 203 4.01 21.17 -5.97
N SER A 204 5.23 21.27 -5.45
CA SER A 204 6.46 21.15 -6.24
C SER A 204 6.75 19.74 -6.76
N VAL A 205 6.14 18.71 -6.17
CA VAL A 205 6.28 17.30 -6.61
C VAL A 205 5.11 16.86 -7.49
N VAL A 206 4.18 17.76 -7.79
CA VAL A 206 3.03 17.49 -8.68
C VAL A 206 3.40 17.93 -10.11
N PRO A 207 3.30 17.03 -11.11
CA PRO A 207 3.51 17.43 -12.51
C PRO A 207 2.49 18.48 -12.94
N GLU A 208 2.95 19.47 -13.71
CA GLU A 208 2.10 20.56 -14.19
C GLU A 208 0.92 20.02 -15.02
N GLY A 209 -0.31 20.48 -14.72
CA GLY A 209 -1.53 20.03 -15.39
C GLY A 209 -2.01 18.61 -15.02
N SER A 210 -1.29 17.88 -14.16
CA SER A 210 -1.71 16.52 -13.78
C SER A 210 -3.03 16.50 -13.02
N MET A 211 -3.29 17.48 -12.14
CA MET A 211 -4.50 17.52 -11.33
C MET A 211 -5.79 17.62 -12.16
N SER A 212 -5.80 18.40 -13.25
CA SER A 212 -6.95 18.46 -14.16
C SER A 212 -7.18 17.13 -14.89
N VAL A 213 -6.10 16.43 -15.26
CA VAL A 213 -6.20 15.11 -15.89
C VAL A 213 -6.70 14.07 -14.89
N ILE A 214 -6.22 14.11 -13.64
CA ILE A 214 -6.68 13.22 -12.56
C ILE A 214 -8.16 13.46 -12.26
N GLU A 215 -8.60 14.71 -12.25
CA GLU A 215 -10.02 15.04 -12.06
C GLU A 215 -10.88 14.38 -13.15
N GLU A 216 -10.53 14.58 -14.42
CA GLU A 216 -11.28 14.08 -15.57
C GLU A 216 -11.27 12.54 -15.67
N VAL A 217 -10.08 11.93 -15.52
CA VAL A 217 -9.86 10.51 -15.81
C VAL A 217 -10.16 9.60 -14.61
N TYR A 218 -10.15 10.14 -13.39
CA TYR A 218 -10.26 9.34 -12.16
C TYR A 218 -11.34 9.84 -11.20
N LEU A 219 -11.31 11.10 -10.78
CA LEU A 219 -12.28 11.61 -9.78
C LEU A 219 -13.72 11.64 -10.31
N MET A 220 -13.92 12.11 -11.55
CA MET A 220 -15.25 12.20 -12.15
C MET A 220 -15.87 10.82 -12.45
N PRO A 221 -15.11 9.82 -12.93
CA PRO A 221 -15.58 8.45 -13.00
C PRO A 221 -15.98 7.87 -11.64
N LEU A 222 -15.15 8.04 -10.61
CA LEU A 222 -15.47 7.62 -9.24
C LEU A 222 -16.73 8.29 -8.69
N ARG A 223 -16.94 9.57 -9.00
CA ARG A 223 -18.16 10.31 -8.63
C ARG A 223 -19.40 9.69 -9.25
N THR A 224 -19.29 9.28 -10.51
CA THR A 224 -20.37 8.63 -11.26
C THR A 224 -20.68 7.24 -10.68
N ALA A 225 -19.64 6.43 -10.42
CA ALA A 225 -19.78 5.12 -9.79
C ALA A 225 -20.43 5.21 -8.40
N ARG A 226 -19.96 6.15 -7.56
CA ARG A 226 -20.57 6.47 -6.27
C ARG A 226 -22.06 6.78 -6.41
N GLY A 227 -22.45 7.66 -7.34
CA GLY A 227 -23.85 8.04 -7.55
C GLY A 227 -24.75 6.85 -7.93
N ARG A 228 -24.24 5.94 -8.77
CA ARG A 228 -24.92 4.67 -9.09
C ARG A 228 -25.09 3.79 -7.86
N LEU A 229 -24.01 3.54 -7.12
CA LEU A 229 -24.04 2.70 -5.91
C LEU A 229 -24.93 3.27 -4.81
N GLU A 230 -24.89 4.57 -4.54
CA GLU A 230 -25.78 5.20 -3.57
C GLU A 230 -27.26 5.04 -3.92
N LYS A 231 -27.60 4.99 -5.21
CA LYS A 231 -28.98 4.73 -5.66
C LYS A 231 -29.33 3.26 -5.52
N ALA A 232 -28.42 2.36 -5.86
CA ALA A 232 -28.63 0.91 -5.84
C ALA A 232 -28.70 0.33 -4.42
N LEU A 233 -27.97 0.92 -3.46
CA LEU A 233 -27.89 0.49 -2.05
C LEU A 233 -28.93 1.16 -1.13
N LYS A 234 -29.71 2.13 -1.63
CA LYS A 234 -30.81 2.76 -0.86
C LYS A 234 -31.95 1.77 -0.60
N GLU A 235 -32.78 2.08 0.40
CA GLU A 235 -33.98 1.30 0.71
C GLU A 235 -34.89 1.18 -0.54
N GLY A 236 -35.26 -0.05 -0.90
CA GLY A 236 -35.98 -0.41 -2.13
C GLY A 236 -35.12 -0.53 -3.39
N GLY A 237 -33.80 -0.33 -3.27
CA GLY A 237 -32.82 -0.41 -4.35
C GLY A 237 -32.59 -1.83 -4.89
N GLU A 238 -31.90 -1.94 -6.03
CA GLU A 238 -31.61 -3.24 -6.66
C GLU A 238 -30.75 -4.12 -5.75
N LEU A 239 -29.68 -3.57 -5.18
CA LEU A 239 -28.72 -4.34 -4.37
C LEU A 239 -29.29 -4.76 -3.03
N GLU A 240 -30.14 -3.94 -2.40
CA GLU A 240 -30.83 -4.35 -1.17
C GLU A 240 -31.71 -5.58 -1.38
N LYS A 241 -32.37 -5.69 -2.55
CA LYS A 241 -33.19 -6.85 -2.89
C LYS A 241 -32.37 -8.12 -3.10
N VAL A 242 -31.12 -7.99 -3.55
CA VAL A 242 -30.23 -9.11 -3.86
C VAL A 242 -29.44 -9.56 -2.63
N PHE A 243 -28.88 -8.61 -1.86
CA PHE A 243 -27.92 -8.88 -0.79
C PHE A 243 -28.47 -8.62 0.63
N GLY A 244 -29.69 -8.09 0.77
CA GLY A 244 -30.35 -7.93 2.07
C GLY A 244 -29.60 -7.00 3.03
N GLU A 245 -29.48 -7.39 4.31
CA GLU A 245 -28.89 -6.53 5.36
C GLU A 245 -27.38 -6.27 5.22
N GLU A 246 -26.65 -7.10 4.47
CA GLU A 246 -25.20 -6.90 4.21
C GLU A 246 -24.91 -5.58 3.49
N VAL A 247 -25.91 -5.02 2.79
CA VAL A 247 -25.85 -3.75 2.04
C VAL A 247 -25.68 -2.52 2.95
N LYS A 248 -26.14 -2.59 4.21
CA LYS A 248 -26.09 -1.45 5.14
C LYS A 248 -24.65 -1.04 5.47
N GLY A 249 -23.75 -2.01 5.62
CA GLY A 249 -22.31 -1.76 5.78
C GLY A 249 -21.72 -1.10 4.53
N GLY A 250 -22.12 -1.61 3.36
CA GLY A 250 -21.64 -1.09 2.08
C GLY A 250 -22.03 0.34 1.77
N LEU A 251 -23.25 0.76 2.12
CA LEU A 251 -23.66 2.15 1.98
C LEU A 251 -22.80 3.11 2.81
N THR A 252 -22.30 2.64 3.96
CA THR A 252 -21.39 3.44 4.81
C THR A 252 -20.03 3.61 4.14
N GLU A 253 -19.49 2.55 3.53
CA GLU A 253 -18.22 2.60 2.78
C GLU A 253 -18.33 3.52 1.55
N VAL A 254 -19.42 3.42 0.77
CA VAL A 254 -19.67 4.29 -0.38
C VAL A 254 -19.75 5.76 0.03
N ARG A 255 -20.41 6.06 1.15
CA ARG A 255 -20.48 7.42 1.70
C ARG A 255 -19.11 7.92 2.16
N LEU A 256 -18.34 7.09 2.86
CA LEU A 256 -17.00 7.45 3.31
C LEU A 256 -16.06 7.79 2.14
N LEU A 257 -16.11 6.99 1.07
CA LEU A 257 -15.38 7.30 -0.16
C LEU A 257 -15.89 8.58 -0.82
N GLY A 258 -17.22 8.77 -0.84
CA GLY A 258 -17.86 9.98 -1.35
C GLY A 258 -17.43 11.25 -0.62
N ASP A 259 -17.37 11.24 0.70
CA ASP A 259 -16.91 12.38 1.50
C ASP A 259 -15.45 12.73 1.18
N ARG A 260 -14.58 11.72 0.99
CA ARG A 260 -13.18 11.96 0.60
C ARG A 260 -13.04 12.47 -0.82
N LEU A 261 -13.84 11.97 -1.73
CA LEU A 261 -13.89 12.43 -3.11
C LEU A 261 -14.33 13.89 -3.19
N ASP A 262 -15.39 14.27 -2.47
CA ASP A 262 -15.89 15.65 -2.44
C ASP A 262 -14.82 16.61 -1.89
N MET A 263 -14.07 16.21 -0.85
CA MET A 263 -12.93 16.99 -0.35
C MET A 263 -11.83 17.23 -1.41
N CYS A 264 -11.52 16.23 -2.25
CA CYS A 264 -10.54 16.40 -3.32
C CYS A 264 -11.02 17.41 -4.38
N LEU A 265 -12.30 17.33 -4.76
CA LEU A 265 -12.91 18.22 -5.76
C LEU A 265 -13.02 19.67 -5.24
N GLU A 266 -13.34 19.85 -3.96
CA GLU A 266 -13.44 21.18 -3.35
C GLU A 266 -12.10 21.90 -3.26
N GLN A 267 -10.98 21.18 -3.10
CA GLN A 267 -9.65 21.80 -3.11
C GLN A 267 -9.17 22.22 -4.50
N GLN A 268 -9.83 21.77 -5.58
CA GLN A 268 -9.49 22.13 -6.96
C GLN A 268 -10.25 23.37 -7.45
N ALA A 269 -11.30 23.80 -6.72
CA ALA A 269 -12.16 24.95 -7.03
C ALA A 269 -11.60 26.28 -6.49
#